data_AF-A0A8T3VG06-F1
#
_entry.id   AF-A0A8T3VG06-F1
#
_cell.length_a   1.000
_cell.length_b   1.000
_cell.length_c   1.000
_cell.angle_alpha   90.00
_cell.angle_beta   90.00
_cell.angle_gamma   90.00
#
_symmetry.space_group_name_H-M   'P 1'
#
loop_
_entity.id
_entity.type
_entity.pdbx_description
1 polymer ?
#
loop_
_entity_poly.entity_id
_entity_poly.type
_entity_poly.pdbx_seq_one_letter_code
_entity_poly.pdbx_strand_id
1 'polypeptide(L)'
;MVTILKNTSVSFNINGITYTRTTNENGSAKLNINLMAGEYIITAYNSVTGEMRSNNITVLSRFSENADLVKYYRNDSQYIIRVIGEDGNPVGAGEDVTFNINSVFYTRSTNESGYAKLNINLGPGDYIITAEYKTCMVSNDITVKPVLSASDLNMTYGDESKFTAHLLDVREILIRARLLTSTSTVFSK
;
A
#
# COMPACT_ATOMS: atom_id res chain seq x y z
N MET A 1 37.17 0.68 37.97
CA MET A 1 37.29 0.20 36.58
C MET A 1 35.97 -0.41 36.17
N VAL A 2 35.48 -0.15 34.96
CA VAL A 2 34.32 -0.85 34.40
C VAL A 2 34.86 -2.03 33.59
N THR A 3 34.39 -3.24 33.90
CA THR A 3 34.81 -4.47 33.20
C THR A 3 33.74 -4.89 32.21
N ILE A 4 34.16 -5.18 30.98
CA ILE A 4 33.29 -5.74 29.94
C ILE A 4 33.10 -7.23 30.22
N LEU A 5 31.84 -7.68 30.25
CA LEU A 5 31.50 -9.06 30.54
C LEU A 5 31.34 -9.87 29.25
N LYS A 6 32.29 -10.76 28.99
CA LYS A 6 32.24 -11.75 27.89
C LYS A 6 31.65 -13.08 28.33
N ASN A 7 31.21 -13.89 27.38
CA ASN A 7 30.62 -15.20 27.63
C ASN A 7 29.47 -15.18 28.65
N THR A 8 28.76 -14.05 28.72
CA THR A 8 27.69 -13.81 29.68
C THR A 8 26.34 -13.86 28.96
N SER A 9 25.37 -14.54 29.56
CA SER A 9 24.02 -14.66 29.00
C SER A 9 23.25 -13.35 29.12
N VAL A 10 22.58 -12.97 28.02
CA VAL A 10 21.61 -11.88 27.92
C VAL A 10 20.37 -12.44 27.24
N SER A 11 19.19 -12.17 27.78
CA SER A 11 17.93 -12.56 27.15
C SER A 11 17.30 -11.37 26.45
N PHE A 12 16.88 -11.56 25.20
CA PHE A 12 16.11 -10.57 24.44
C PHE A 12 14.68 -11.07 24.32
N ASN A 13 13.70 -10.28 24.74
CA ASN A 13 12.30 -10.52 24.46
C ASN A 13 11.83 -9.56 23.36
N ILE A 14 11.26 -10.11 22.29
CA ILE A 14 10.65 -9.33 21.20
C ILE A 14 9.45 -10.10 20.67
N ASN A 15 8.33 -9.41 20.44
CA ASN A 15 7.07 -10.00 19.99
C ASN A 15 6.62 -11.21 20.86
N GLY A 16 6.84 -11.12 22.18
CA GLY A 16 6.51 -12.18 23.14
C GLY A 16 7.45 -13.39 23.16
N ILE A 17 8.43 -13.47 22.25
CA ILE A 17 9.40 -14.58 22.18
C ILE A 17 10.72 -14.17 22.84
N THR A 18 11.25 -15.05 23.70
CA THR A 18 12.51 -14.84 24.40
C THR A 18 13.66 -15.61 23.75
N TYR A 19 14.74 -14.92 23.46
CA TYR A 19 15.97 -15.45 22.89
C TYR A 19 17.16 -15.21 23.82
N THR A 20 17.83 -16.27 24.25
CA THR A 20 19.09 -16.14 25.00
C THR A 20 20.28 -16.05 24.05
N ARG A 21 21.16 -15.09 24.29
CA ARG A 21 22.40 -14.85 23.56
C ARG A 21 23.55 -14.68 24.53
N THR A 22 24.75 -14.92 24.03
CA THR A 22 25.97 -14.81 24.83
C THR A 22 26.80 -13.64 24.32
N THR A 23 27.33 -12.83 25.24
CA THR A 23 28.21 -11.72 24.88
C THR A 23 29.55 -12.22 24.33
N ASN A 24 30.04 -11.55 23.29
CA ASN A 24 31.36 -11.82 22.71
C ASN A 24 32.49 -11.18 23.54
N GLU A 25 33.73 -11.24 23.03
CA GLU A 25 34.92 -10.64 23.67
C GLU A 25 34.79 -9.13 23.94
N ASN A 26 33.93 -8.43 23.18
CA ASN A 26 33.63 -7.01 23.38
C ASN A 26 32.39 -6.75 24.26
N GLY A 27 31.85 -7.79 24.91
CA GLY A 27 30.65 -7.69 25.74
C GLY A 27 29.35 -7.49 24.96
N SER A 28 29.35 -7.73 23.65
CA SER A 28 28.19 -7.53 22.77
C SER A 28 27.44 -8.83 22.54
N ALA A 29 26.14 -8.83 22.83
CA ALA A 29 25.21 -9.88 22.43
C ALA A 29 24.38 -9.39 21.23
N LYS A 30 24.17 -10.26 20.24
CA LYS A 30 23.48 -9.93 18.99
C LYS A 30 22.28 -10.86 18.75
N LEU A 31 21.20 -10.31 18.23
CA LEU A 31 20.01 -11.04 17.79
C LEU A 31 19.68 -10.63 16.36
N ASN A 32 19.59 -11.60 15.46
CA ASN A 32 19.04 -11.39 14.12
C ASN A 32 17.51 -11.31 14.23
N ILE A 33 16.90 -10.32 13.58
CA ILE A 33 15.46 -10.04 13.64
C ILE A 33 14.90 -10.18 12.23
N ASN A 34 13.87 -11.02 12.11
CA ASN A 34 13.13 -11.24 10.87
C ASN A 34 11.63 -11.17 11.19
N LEU A 35 11.15 -9.95 11.40
CA LEU A 35 9.76 -9.65 11.69
C LEU A 35 9.11 -8.98 10.48
N MET A 36 7.78 -9.02 10.42
CA MET A 36 7.04 -8.26 9.43
C MET A 36 7.26 -6.75 9.62
N ALA A 37 6.90 -5.95 8.61
CA ALA A 37 6.92 -4.50 8.74
C ALA A 37 6.01 -4.05 9.89
N GLY A 38 6.49 -3.11 10.70
CA GLY A 38 5.78 -2.62 11.88
C GLY A 38 6.70 -2.08 12.96
N GLU A 39 6.09 -1.70 14.08
CA GLU A 39 6.80 -1.24 15.28
C GLU A 39 6.77 -2.31 16.36
N TYR A 40 7.92 -2.55 16.96
CA TYR A 40 8.12 -3.57 17.99
C TYR A 40 8.91 -2.98 19.15
N ILE A 41 8.67 -3.52 20.35
CA ILE A 41 9.52 -3.26 21.50
C ILE A 41 10.41 -4.48 21.69
N ILE A 42 11.72 -4.26 21.72
CA ILE A 42 12.70 -5.25 22.18
C ILE A 42 13.10 -4.92 23.60
N THR A 43 13.11 -5.93 24.48
CA THR A 43 13.60 -5.79 25.85
C THR A 43 14.79 -6.70 26.07
N ALA A 44 15.92 -6.12 26.44
CA ALA A 44 17.09 -6.85 26.91
C ALA A 44 17.00 -7.04 28.43
N TYR A 45 17.26 -8.26 28.88
CA TYR A 45 17.24 -8.68 30.27
C TYR A 45 18.61 -9.24 30.67
N ASN A 46 19.19 -8.67 31.72
CA ASN A 46 20.38 -9.20 32.37
C ASN A 46 19.94 -10.32 33.34
N SER A 47 20.29 -11.57 33.02
CA SER A 47 19.89 -12.72 33.82
C SER A 47 20.57 -12.82 35.19
N VAL A 48 21.62 -12.03 35.43
CA VAL A 48 22.37 -12.03 36.69
C VAL A 48 21.83 -10.97 37.65
N THR A 49 21.60 -9.73 37.17
CA THR A 49 21.16 -8.61 38.02
C THR A 49 19.66 -8.41 38.03
N GLY A 50 18.94 -8.97 37.05
CA GLY A 50 17.51 -8.73 36.86
C GLY A 50 17.18 -7.43 36.13
N GLU A 51 18.18 -6.63 35.75
CA GLU A 51 17.96 -5.36 35.06
C GLU A 51 17.37 -5.55 33.65
N MET A 52 16.47 -4.64 33.27
CA MET A 52 15.79 -4.64 31.98
C MET A 52 15.96 -3.30 31.28
N ARG A 53 16.15 -3.34 29.96
CA ARG A 53 16.15 -2.15 29.09
C ARG A 53 15.36 -2.43 27.83
N SER A 54 14.39 -1.57 27.54
CA SER A 54 13.52 -1.67 26.37
C SER A 54 13.86 -0.60 25.34
N ASN A 55 13.74 -0.95 24.06
CA ASN A 55 13.97 -0.06 22.93
C ASN A 55 12.95 -0.34 21.82
N ASN A 56 12.71 0.67 20.98
CA ASN A 56 11.84 0.53 19.81
C ASN A 56 12.63 -0.04 18.62
N ILE A 57 12.00 -0.92 17.87
CA ILE A 57 12.45 -1.43 16.57
C ILE A 57 11.37 -1.13 15.56
N THR A 58 11.73 -0.41 14.51
CA THR A 58 10.85 -0.17 13.36
C THR A 58 11.36 -1.00 12.19
N VAL A 59 10.54 -1.95 11.75
CA VAL A 59 10.76 -2.70 10.51
C VAL A 59 9.99 -2.00 9.40
N LEU A 60 10.72 -1.49 8.40
CA LEU A 60 10.11 -0.75 7.30
C LEU A 60 9.35 -1.67 6.33
N SER A 61 8.30 -1.14 5.73
CA SER A 61 7.58 -1.81 4.64
C SER A 61 8.48 -1.97 3.42
N ARG A 62 8.27 -3.05 2.66
CA ARG A 62 8.87 -3.23 1.31
C ARG A 62 8.04 -2.56 0.22
N PHE A 63 6.99 -1.84 0.57
CA PHE A 63 6.18 -1.05 -0.34
C PHE A 63 6.25 0.43 0.00
N SER A 64 6.26 1.24 -1.04
CA SER A 64 6.12 2.69 -1.00
C SER A 64 5.18 3.13 -2.12
N GLU A 65 4.67 4.36 -2.02
CA GLU A 65 3.80 4.96 -3.04
C GLU A 65 2.52 4.16 -3.33
N ASN A 66 2.12 3.24 -2.43
CA ASN A 66 0.83 2.59 -2.45
C ASN A 66 -0.20 3.51 -1.80
N ALA A 67 -1.29 3.78 -2.50
CA ALA A 67 -2.34 4.68 -2.03
C ALA A 67 -3.71 4.21 -2.53
N ASP A 68 -4.75 4.64 -1.83
CA ASP A 68 -6.12 4.37 -2.22
C ASP A 68 -6.41 4.96 -3.61
N LEU A 69 -7.27 4.27 -4.37
CA LEU A 69 -7.61 4.67 -5.73
C LEU A 69 -9.12 4.92 -5.85
N VAL A 70 -9.48 6.15 -6.15
CA VAL A 70 -10.83 6.50 -6.60
C VAL A 70 -10.81 6.68 -8.11
N LYS A 71 -11.59 5.88 -8.83
CA LYS A 71 -11.66 5.91 -10.29
C LYS A 71 -13.10 5.85 -10.79
N TYR A 72 -13.34 6.23 -12.04
CA TYR A 72 -14.62 5.94 -12.69
C TYR A 72 -14.56 4.61 -13.42
N TYR A 73 -15.72 3.97 -13.56
CA TYR A 73 -15.85 2.74 -14.30
C TYR A 73 -15.27 2.89 -15.72
N ARG A 74 -14.40 1.96 -16.12
CA ARG A 74 -13.70 1.91 -17.42
C ARG A 74 -12.77 3.09 -17.76
N ASN A 75 -12.44 3.98 -16.82
CA ASN A 75 -11.35 4.94 -17.05
C ASN A 75 -9.96 4.26 -16.91
N ASP A 76 -8.92 4.91 -17.42
CA ASP A 76 -7.55 4.37 -17.53
C ASP A 76 -6.73 4.40 -16.23
N SER A 77 -7.31 4.85 -15.11
CA SER A 77 -6.61 4.88 -13.82
C SER A 77 -6.24 3.46 -13.35
N GLN A 78 -5.01 3.29 -12.88
CA GLN A 78 -4.46 2.01 -12.43
C GLN A 78 -4.11 2.08 -10.94
N TYR A 79 -4.06 0.93 -10.28
CA TYR A 79 -3.41 0.81 -8.98
C TYR A 79 -1.91 0.58 -9.20
N ILE A 80 -1.08 1.37 -8.52
CA ILE A 80 0.38 1.39 -8.71
C ILE A 80 1.02 1.34 -7.33
N ILE A 81 2.07 0.55 -7.19
CA ILE A 81 2.90 0.49 -5.99
C ILE A 81 4.36 0.46 -6.41
N ARG A 82 5.25 0.89 -5.52
CA ARG A 82 6.71 0.78 -5.70
C ARG A 82 7.33 -0.13 -4.65
N VAL A 83 8.10 -1.10 -5.12
CA VAL A 83 8.74 -2.11 -4.29
C VAL A 83 10.15 -1.67 -3.88
N ILE A 84 10.46 -1.81 -2.60
CA ILE A 84 11.72 -1.45 -1.97
C ILE A 84 12.49 -2.71 -1.56
N GLY A 85 13.76 -2.76 -1.92
CA GLY A 85 14.73 -3.80 -1.61
C GLY A 85 15.26 -3.75 -0.18
N GLU A 86 16.14 -4.68 0.16
CA GLU A 86 16.74 -4.80 1.49
C GLU A 86 17.72 -3.69 1.82
N ASP A 87 18.28 -3.07 0.80
CA ASP A 87 19.16 -1.92 0.87
C ASP A 87 18.41 -0.60 1.05
N GLY A 88 17.08 -0.63 1.08
CA GLY A 88 16.22 0.55 1.17
C GLY A 88 16.00 1.28 -0.16
N ASN A 89 16.54 0.76 -1.27
CA ASN A 89 16.34 1.33 -2.60
C ASN A 89 15.23 0.61 -3.37
N PRO A 90 14.64 1.24 -4.41
CA PRO A 90 13.71 0.56 -5.30
C PRO A 90 14.36 -0.66 -5.96
N VAL A 91 13.62 -1.75 -6.08
CA VAL A 91 14.08 -2.93 -6.82
C VAL A 91 14.11 -2.67 -8.32
N GLY A 92 14.90 -3.45 -9.05
CA GLY A 92 14.94 -3.43 -10.52
C GLY A 92 13.71 -4.09 -11.16
N ALA A 93 13.76 -4.27 -12.48
CA ALA A 93 12.70 -4.93 -13.23
C ALA A 93 12.63 -6.44 -12.94
N GLY A 94 11.41 -7.00 -13.05
CA GLY A 94 11.19 -8.44 -13.04
C GLY A 94 10.88 -9.06 -11.68
N GLU A 95 10.77 -8.27 -10.60
CA GLU A 95 10.33 -8.79 -9.30
C GLU A 95 8.81 -8.94 -9.28
N ASP A 96 8.31 -10.12 -8.91
CA ASP A 96 6.89 -10.42 -8.92
C ASP A 96 6.16 -9.91 -7.66
N VAL A 97 5.11 -9.14 -7.88
CA VAL A 97 4.16 -8.71 -6.86
C VAL A 97 2.82 -9.40 -7.11
N THR A 98 2.26 -10.00 -6.07
CA THR A 98 0.92 -10.61 -6.13
C THR A 98 -0.10 -9.64 -5.55
N PHE A 99 -1.07 -9.23 -6.36
CA PHE A 99 -2.22 -8.46 -5.94
C PHE A 99 -3.42 -9.39 -5.74
N ASN A 100 -4.23 -9.16 -4.71
CA ASN A 100 -5.53 -9.80 -4.54
C ASN A 100 -6.60 -8.73 -4.36
N ILE A 101 -7.61 -8.78 -5.23
CA ILE A 101 -8.77 -7.88 -5.20
C ILE A 101 -10.00 -8.67 -5.67
N ASN A 102 -11.13 -8.51 -4.97
CA ASN A 102 -12.37 -9.22 -5.26
C ASN A 102 -12.17 -10.76 -5.32
N SER A 103 -11.35 -11.29 -4.41
CA SER A 103 -10.98 -12.73 -4.32
C SER A 103 -10.26 -13.29 -5.55
N VAL A 104 -9.69 -12.43 -6.42
CA VAL A 104 -8.91 -12.84 -7.59
C VAL A 104 -7.47 -12.37 -7.44
N PHE A 105 -6.53 -13.29 -7.67
CA PHE A 105 -5.10 -13.04 -7.61
C PHE A 105 -4.52 -12.65 -8.97
N TYR A 106 -3.66 -11.63 -8.98
CA TYR A 106 -2.96 -11.13 -10.16
C TYR A 106 -1.48 -10.92 -9.84
N THR A 107 -0.59 -11.61 -10.55
CA THR A 107 0.85 -11.35 -10.46
C THR A 107 1.28 -10.32 -11.50
N ARG A 108 2.07 -9.33 -11.09
CA ARG A 108 2.68 -8.33 -11.97
C ARG A 108 4.13 -8.12 -11.58
N SER A 109 4.99 -8.06 -12.57
CA SER A 109 6.42 -7.83 -12.35
C SER A 109 6.73 -6.32 -12.31
N THR A 110 7.72 -5.94 -11.50
CA THR A 110 8.20 -4.55 -11.42
C THR A 110 8.88 -4.11 -12.72
N ASN A 111 8.88 -2.81 -12.98
CA ASN A 111 9.74 -2.19 -13.98
C ASN A 111 11.11 -1.79 -13.38
N GLU A 112 11.99 -1.20 -14.19
CA GLU A 112 13.35 -0.77 -13.79
C GLU A 112 13.39 0.22 -12.62
N SER A 113 12.27 0.89 -12.31
CA SER A 113 12.15 1.83 -11.19
C SER A 113 11.42 1.24 -9.98
N GLY A 114 11.14 -0.07 -10.01
CA GLY A 114 10.50 -0.81 -8.92
C GLY A 114 8.97 -0.75 -8.91
N TYR A 115 8.33 -0.21 -9.95
CA TYR A 115 6.87 -0.09 -9.99
C TYR A 115 6.19 -1.34 -10.53
N ALA A 116 5.23 -1.87 -9.78
CA ALA A 116 4.27 -2.85 -10.24
C ALA A 116 2.88 -2.19 -10.40
N LYS A 117 2.16 -2.52 -11.46
CA LYS A 117 0.89 -1.87 -11.82
C LYS A 117 -0.22 -2.88 -12.09
N LEU A 118 -1.41 -2.62 -11.57
CA LEU A 118 -2.62 -3.40 -11.82
C LEU A 118 -3.74 -2.54 -12.44
N ASN A 119 -4.24 -2.97 -13.59
CA ASN A 119 -5.45 -2.41 -14.20
C ASN A 119 -6.69 -2.81 -13.39
N ILE A 120 -7.55 -1.85 -13.06
CA ILE A 120 -8.80 -2.09 -12.32
C ILE A 120 -10.00 -2.02 -13.27
N ASN A 121 -10.54 -3.20 -13.60
CA ASN A 121 -11.68 -3.41 -14.51
C ASN A 121 -12.95 -3.89 -13.78
N LEU A 122 -13.06 -3.65 -12.48
CA LEU A 122 -14.23 -4.00 -11.67
C LEU A 122 -15.39 -3.03 -11.93
N GLY A 123 -16.62 -3.51 -11.69
CA GLY A 123 -17.83 -2.68 -11.75
C GLY A 123 -17.82 -1.58 -10.67
N PRO A 124 -18.81 -0.67 -10.69
CA PRO A 124 -18.96 0.30 -9.62
C PRO A 124 -19.12 -0.37 -8.24
N GLY A 125 -18.43 0.17 -7.23
CA GLY A 125 -18.40 -0.38 -5.88
C GLY A 125 -17.10 -0.04 -5.15
N ASP A 126 -17.02 -0.47 -3.89
CA ASP A 126 -15.85 -0.34 -3.03
C ASP A 126 -15.21 -1.71 -2.83
N TYR A 127 -13.89 -1.75 -3.00
CA TYR A 127 -13.09 -2.97 -2.93
C TYR A 127 -11.83 -2.73 -2.09
N ILE A 128 -11.36 -3.78 -1.43
CA ILE A 128 -10.03 -3.77 -0.79
C ILE A 128 -9.07 -4.50 -1.73
N ILE A 129 -7.97 -3.84 -2.09
CA ILE A 129 -6.83 -4.48 -2.75
C ILE A 129 -5.76 -4.79 -1.71
N THR A 130 -5.17 -5.97 -1.82
CA THR A 130 -3.96 -6.35 -1.07
C THR A 130 -2.83 -6.58 -2.06
N ALA A 131 -1.61 -6.21 -1.70
CA ALA A 131 -0.40 -6.49 -2.46
C ALA A 131 0.62 -7.21 -1.56
N GLU A 132 1.26 -8.25 -2.09
CA GLU A 132 2.22 -9.09 -1.38
C GLU A 132 3.55 -9.18 -2.13
N TYR A 133 4.66 -9.01 -1.40
CA TYR A 133 6.03 -9.19 -1.89
C TYR A 133 6.94 -9.63 -0.74
N LYS A 134 7.61 -10.79 -0.89
CA LYS A 134 8.54 -11.37 0.11
C LYS A 134 7.98 -11.28 1.55
N THR A 135 6.76 -11.81 1.75
CA THR A 135 5.97 -11.83 3.00
C THR A 135 5.53 -10.47 3.56
N CYS A 136 5.95 -9.36 2.95
CA CYS A 136 5.40 -8.04 3.25
C CYS A 136 4.06 -7.89 2.52
N MET A 137 3.06 -7.33 3.21
CA MET A 137 1.75 -7.04 2.66
C MET A 137 1.33 -5.61 2.95
N VAL A 138 0.61 -5.00 2.01
CA VAL A 138 -0.12 -3.74 2.21
C VAL A 138 -1.53 -3.87 1.67
N SER A 139 -2.44 -3.06 2.22
CA SER A 139 -3.84 -2.99 1.80
C SER A 139 -4.21 -1.55 1.48
N ASN A 140 -5.05 -1.36 0.46
CA ASN A 140 -5.58 -0.05 0.07
C ASN A 140 -7.05 -0.18 -0.39
N ASP A 141 -7.77 0.94 -0.31
CA ASP A 141 -9.15 1.02 -0.76
C ASP A 141 -9.24 1.41 -2.23
N ILE A 142 -10.11 0.73 -2.97
CA ILE A 142 -10.39 0.98 -4.39
C ILE A 142 -11.88 1.28 -4.55
N THR A 143 -12.20 2.54 -4.85
CA THR A 143 -13.57 2.97 -5.14
C THR A 143 -13.74 3.16 -6.64
N VAL A 144 -14.62 2.36 -7.24
CA VAL A 144 -15.04 2.50 -8.63
C VAL A 144 -16.39 3.21 -8.67
N LYS A 145 -16.42 4.42 -9.20
CA LYS A 145 -17.63 5.23 -9.35
C LYS A 145 -18.38 4.88 -10.63
N PRO A 146 -19.73 4.84 -10.61
CA PRO A 146 -20.51 4.64 -11.82
C PRO A 146 -20.38 5.84 -12.76
N VAL A 147 -20.58 5.57 -14.06
CA VAL A 147 -20.66 6.61 -15.11
C VAL A 147 -22.08 6.84 -15.59
N LEU A 148 -23.01 5.97 -15.20
CA LEU A 148 -24.43 6.04 -15.50
C LEU A 148 -25.20 6.05 -14.19
N SER A 149 -26.12 7.01 -14.05
CA SER A 149 -27.04 7.07 -12.92
C SER A 149 -28.46 7.38 -13.41
N ALA A 150 -29.44 6.79 -12.76
CA ALA A 150 -30.87 7.07 -12.96
C ALA A 150 -31.58 6.79 -11.63
N SER A 151 -32.81 7.27 -11.50
CA SER A 151 -33.62 7.06 -10.30
C SER A 151 -35.02 6.64 -10.68
N ASP A 152 -35.70 5.98 -9.74
CA ASP A 152 -37.05 5.50 -9.95
C ASP A 152 -38.01 6.66 -10.26
N LEU A 153 -38.92 6.41 -11.20
CA LEU A 153 -39.99 7.33 -11.55
C LEU A 153 -41.32 6.74 -11.11
N ASN A 154 -42.00 7.42 -10.18
CA ASN A 154 -43.38 7.12 -9.84
C ASN A 154 -44.31 8.03 -10.65
N MET A 155 -45.23 7.44 -11.41
CA MET A 155 -46.18 8.18 -12.25
C MET A 155 -47.55 7.50 -12.31
N THR A 156 -48.55 8.25 -12.74
CA THR A 156 -49.94 7.84 -12.96
C THR A 156 -50.25 7.70 -14.45
N TYR A 157 -51.28 6.90 -14.78
CA TYR A 157 -51.67 6.68 -16.17
C TYR A 157 -52.10 7.98 -16.85
N GLY A 158 -51.36 8.38 -17.88
CA GLY A 158 -51.63 9.56 -18.69
C GLY A 158 -50.97 10.85 -18.21
N ASP A 159 -50.15 10.83 -17.16
CA ASP A 159 -49.34 12.01 -16.82
C ASP A 159 -48.06 12.09 -17.69
N GLU A 160 -47.56 13.31 -17.89
CA GLU A 160 -46.45 13.61 -18.81
C GLU A 160 -45.06 13.46 -18.13
N SER A 161 -44.95 12.68 -17.06
CA SER A 161 -43.68 12.54 -16.33
C SER A 161 -42.59 11.90 -17.19
N LYS A 162 -41.32 12.32 -16.97
CA LYS A 162 -40.17 11.90 -17.76
C LYS A 162 -39.16 11.13 -16.93
N PHE A 163 -38.78 9.96 -17.41
CA PHE A 163 -37.62 9.23 -16.87
C PHE A 163 -36.34 9.92 -17.35
N THR A 164 -35.42 10.18 -16.43
CA THR A 164 -34.14 10.83 -16.74
C THR A 164 -32.99 9.95 -16.27
N ALA A 165 -31.97 9.84 -17.13
CA ALA A 165 -30.70 9.23 -16.81
C ALA A 165 -29.56 10.22 -17.09
N HIS A 166 -28.50 10.14 -16.29
CA HIS A 166 -27.30 10.97 -16.41
C HIS A 166 -26.10 10.10 -16.75
N LEU A 167 -25.38 10.50 -17.81
CA LEU A 167 -24.13 9.88 -18.24
C LEU A 167 -22.96 10.84 -17.99
N LEU A 168 -21.86 10.33 -17.44
CA LEU A 168 -20.62 11.08 -17.25
C LEU A 168 -19.61 10.73 -18.34
N ASP A 169 -19.03 11.74 -18.99
CA ASP A 169 -17.87 11.56 -19.85
C ASP A 169 -16.58 11.47 -19.03
N VAL A 170 -16.00 10.28 -18.97
CA VAL A 170 -14.76 9.99 -18.24
C VAL A 170 -13.49 10.33 -19.04
N ARG A 171 -13.60 10.72 -20.32
CA ARG A 171 -12.46 11.16 -21.14
C ARG A 171 -12.14 12.66 -20.97
N GLU A 172 -13.04 13.45 -20.36
CA GLU A 172 -12.90 14.91 -20.26
C GLU A 172 -11.82 15.42 -19.28
N ILE A 173 -11.25 14.58 -18.41
CA ILE A 173 -10.16 15.03 -17.53
C ILE A 173 -8.89 15.40 -18.33
N LEU A 174 -8.69 14.84 -19.54
CA LEU A 174 -7.56 15.18 -20.39
C LEU A 174 -7.79 16.41 -21.30
N ILE A 175 -9.05 16.77 -21.59
CA ILE A 175 -9.38 17.86 -22.53
C ILE A 175 -9.38 19.24 -21.84
N ARG A 176 -9.73 19.31 -20.54
CA ARG A 176 -9.77 20.58 -19.79
C ARG A 176 -8.39 21.24 -19.60
N ALA A 177 -7.30 20.49 -19.65
CA ALA A 177 -5.94 21.06 -19.65
C ALA A 177 -5.57 21.73 -21.00
N ARG A 178 -6.21 21.36 -22.11
CA ARG A 178 -5.87 21.85 -23.46
C ARG A 178 -6.70 23.07 -23.89
N LEU A 179 -7.91 23.23 -23.35
CA LEU A 179 -8.82 24.34 -23.71
C LEU A 179 -8.49 25.69 -23.04
N LEU A 180 -7.54 25.76 -22.09
CA LEU A 180 -7.12 27.03 -21.48
C LEU A 180 -6.19 27.89 -22.35
N THR A 181 -5.96 27.54 -23.64
CA THR A 181 -5.08 28.33 -24.53
C THR A 181 -5.74 28.91 -25.79
N SER A 182 -7.06 28.82 -25.96
CA SER A 182 -7.71 29.52 -27.08
C SER A 182 -8.70 30.58 -26.60
N THR A 183 -8.23 31.82 -26.51
CA THR A 183 -9.12 32.98 -26.46
C THR A 183 -9.91 33.07 -27.75
N SER A 184 -11.22 33.12 -27.53
CA SER A 184 -12.32 33.40 -28.46
C SER A 184 -12.08 34.59 -29.39
N THR A 185 -12.59 34.48 -30.62
CA THR A 185 -13.25 35.60 -31.30
C THR A 185 -14.42 35.06 -32.11
N VAL A 186 -15.59 35.69 -31.95
CA VAL A 186 -16.88 35.27 -32.49
C VAL A 186 -17.45 36.37 -33.40
N PHE A 187 -18.31 35.92 -34.34
CA PHE A 187 -19.35 36.63 -35.12
C PHE A 187 -18.86 37.55 -36.23
N SER A 188 -19.54 37.76 -37.37
CA SER A 188 -20.84 37.40 -37.98
C SER A 188 -20.65 37.58 -39.51
N LYS A 189 -21.50 37.21 -40.46
CA LYS A 189 -22.95 37.06 -40.57
C LYS A 189 -23.25 36.16 -41.78
#